data_AF-A0A5D0NSA2-F1
#
_entry.id   AF-A0A5D0NSA2-F1
#
_cell.length_a   1.000
_cell.length_b   1.000
_cell.length_c   1.000
_cell.angle_alpha   90.00
_cell.angle_beta   90.00
_cell.angle_gamma   90.00
#
_symmetry.space_group_name_H-M   'P 1'
#
loop_
_entity.id
_entity.type
_entity.pdbx_description
1 polymer ?
#
loop_
_entity_poly.entity_id
_entity_poly.type
_entity_poly.pdbx_seq_one_letter_code
_entity_poly.pdbx_strand_id
1 'polypeptide(L)'
;MPAGPGLYLLDEPEAALSFQSCLRLAGLLHQVVREGGQIICATHSPILSALPGAQIVELGEDGIRSTEWDELQVVDHWRRFLAKPDFYLRHVLESD
;
A
#
# COMPACT_ATOMS: atom_id res chain seq x y z
N MET A 1 -11.64 -14.65 -16.41
CA MET A 1 -12.46 -13.77 -15.56
C MET A 1 -12.07 -14.03 -14.13
N PRO A 2 -11.87 -13.01 -13.27
CA PRO A 2 -11.81 -13.25 -11.83
C PRO A 2 -13.09 -14.01 -11.44
N ALA A 3 -12.96 -14.95 -10.51
CA ALA A 3 -14.01 -15.92 -10.20
C ALA A 3 -15.23 -15.27 -9.49
N GLY A 4 -16.12 -14.62 -10.24
CA GLY A 4 -17.41 -14.13 -9.74
C GLY A 4 -17.34 -13.21 -8.50
N PRO A 5 -18.49 -12.91 -7.86
CA PRO A 5 -18.51 -12.22 -6.58
C PRO A 5 -17.92 -13.13 -5.50
N GLY A 6 -16.92 -12.64 -4.77
CA GLY A 6 -16.23 -13.40 -3.72
C GLY A 6 -15.37 -12.51 -2.83
N LEU A 7 -14.87 -13.10 -1.73
CA LEU A 7 -13.94 -12.46 -0.81
C LEU A 7 -12.50 -12.87 -1.13
N TYR A 8 -11.66 -11.89 -1.43
CA TYR A 8 -10.25 -12.06 -1.73
C TYR A 8 -9.43 -11.63 -0.53
N LEU A 9 -8.60 -12.53 -0.02
CA LEU A 9 -7.64 -12.26 1.04
C LEU A 9 -6.25 -12.24 0.42
N LEU A 10 -5.57 -11.10 0.50
CA LEU A 10 -4.26 -10.89 -0.11
C LEU A 10 -3.27 -10.49 0.98
N ASP A 11 -2.09 -11.11 0.94
CA ASP A 11 -0.99 -10.82 1.84
C ASP A 11 0.22 -10.39 1.01
N GLU A 12 0.57 -9.11 1.11
CA GLU A 12 1.65 -8.45 0.37
C GLU A 12 1.73 -8.81 -1.12
N PRO A 13 0.63 -8.68 -1.90
CA PRO A 13 0.61 -9.08 -3.31
C PRO A 13 1.59 -8.27 -4.20
N GLU A 14 2.14 -7.17 -3.69
CA GLU A 14 3.14 -6.33 -4.33
C GLU A 14 4.60 -6.75 -4.14
N ALA A 15 4.92 -7.69 -3.24
CA ALA A 15 6.29 -7.87 -2.73
C ALA A 15 7.37 -8.09 -3.82
N ALA A 16 7.00 -8.70 -4.95
CA ALA A 16 7.89 -8.94 -6.09
C ALA A 16 7.61 -8.03 -7.31
N LEU A 17 6.76 -7.01 -7.14
CA LEU A 17 6.28 -6.18 -8.23
C LEU A 17 7.10 -4.88 -8.36
N SER A 18 7.39 -4.50 -9.60
CA SER A 18 7.83 -3.14 -9.90
C SER A 18 6.71 -2.13 -9.68
N PHE A 19 7.03 -0.84 -9.57
CA PHE A 19 6.06 0.25 -9.47
C PHE A 19 4.93 0.16 -10.53
N GLN A 20 5.30 -0.08 -11.79
CA GLN A 20 4.31 -0.22 -12.87
C GLN A 20 3.44 -1.47 -12.72
N SER A 21 4.01 -2.58 -12.21
CA SER A 21 3.23 -3.78 -11.91
C SER A 21 2.26 -3.55 -10.76
N CYS A 22 2.63 -2.78 -9.73
CA CYS A 22 1.72 -2.39 -8.65
C CYS A 22 0.54 -1.56 -9.16
N LEU A 23 0.77 -0.63 -10.09
CA LEU A 23 -0.32 0.14 -10.71
C LEU A 23 -1.28 -0.75 -11.51
N ARG A 24 -0.75 -1.75 -12.24
CA ARG A 24 -1.59 -2.74 -12.92
C ARG A 24 -2.40 -3.57 -11.95
N LEU A 25 -1.78 -4.02 -10.85
CA LEU A 25 -2.46 -4.75 -9.79
C LEU A 25 -3.59 -3.90 -9.18
N ALA A 26 -3.35 -2.63 -8.85
CA ALA A 26 -4.40 -1.72 -8.37
C ALA A 26 -5.58 -1.65 -9.36
N GLY A 27 -5.32 -1.56 -10.66
CA GLY A 27 -6.36 -1.61 -11.69
C GLY A 27 -7.19 -2.90 -11.67
N LEU A 28 -6.55 -4.05 -11.51
CA LEU A 28 -7.23 -5.35 -11.39
C LEU A 28 -8.06 -5.45 -10.11
N LEU A 29 -7.52 -5.02 -8.97
CA LEU A 29 -8.24 -5.01 -7.69
C LEU A 29 -9.47 -4.09 -7.76
N HIS A 30 -9.33 -2.91 -8.38
CA HIS A 30 -10.45 -2.02 -8.61
C HIS A 30 -11.53 -2.65 -9.50
N GLN A 31 -11.14 -3.40 -10.54
CA GLN A 31 -12.09 -4.15 -11.37
C GLN A 31 -12.83 -5.23 -10.56
N VAL A 32 -12.13 -5.99 -9.72
CA VAL A 32 -12.74 -7.00 -8.84
C VAL A 32 -13.82 -6.37 -7.95
N VAL A 33 -13.53 -5.22 -7.34
CA VAL A 33 -14.53 -4.51 -6.50
C VAL A 33 -15.73 -4.07 -7.33
N ARG A 34 -15.51 -3.56 -8.55
CA ARG A 34 -16.60 -3.14 -9.45
C ARG A 34 -17.48 -4.29 -9.93
N GLU A 35 -16.95 -5.49 -9.98
CA GLU A 35 -17.67 -6.72 -10.34
C GLU A 35 -18.38 -7.37 -9.14
N GLY A 36 -18.33 -6.73 -7.96
CA GLY A 36 -18.99 -7.21 -6.74
C GLY A 36 -18.11 -8.07 -5.84
N GLY A 37 -16.80 -8.13 -6.09
CA GLY A 37 -15.82 -8.74 -5.21
C GLY A 37 -15.51 -7.86 -3.99
N GLN A 38 -15.07 -8.50 -2.91
CA GLN A 38 -14.60 -7.85 -1.69
C GLN A 38 -13.13 -8.19 -1.48
N ILE A 39 -12.34 -7.24 -1.00
CA ILE A 39 -10.89 -7.43 -0.82
C ILE A 39 -10.52 -7.05 0.61
N ILE A 40 -9.75 -7.94 1.25
CA ILE A 40 -8.95 -7.63 2.43
C ILE A 40 -7.50 -7.83 2.02
N CYS A 41 -6.69 -6.78 2.12
CA CYS A 41 -5.32 -6.77 1.65
C CYS A 41 -4.39 -6.25 2.75
N ALA A 42 -3.43 -7.07 3.18
CA ALA A 42 -2.26 -6.59 3.90
C ALA A 42 -1.23 -6.08 2.88
N THR A 43 -0.76 -4.85 3.04
CA THR A 43 0.10 -4.19 2.05
C THR A 43 1.00 -3.16 2.72
N HIS A 44 2.24 -3.08 2.26
CA HIS A 44 3.18 -2.00 2.56
C HIS A 44 3.24 -0.97 1.41
N SER A 45 2.48 -1.19 0.34
CA SER A 45 2.46 -0.33 -0.83
C SER A 45 1.62 0.92 -0.61
N PRO A 46 2.20 2.13 -0.74
CA PRO A 46 1.40 3.35 -0.81
C PRO A 46 0.52 3.36 -2.07
N ILE A 47 0.81 2.53 -3.09
CA ILE A 47 0.03 2.47 -4.33
C ILE A 47 -1.26 1.66 -4.14
N LEU A 48 -1.19 0.50 -3.48
CA LEU A 48 -2.37 -0.34 -3.29
C LEU A 48 -3.31 0.23 -2.21
N SER A 49 -2.74 0.81 -1.15
CA SER A 49 -3.52 1.51 -0.12
C SER A 49 -4.22 2.77 -0.64
N ALA A 50 -3.80 3.33 -1.78
CA ALA A 50 -4.44 4.49 -2.42
C ALA A 50 -5.71 4.15 -3.23
N LEU A 51 -6.17 2.89 -3.20
CA LEU A 51 -7.36 2.49 -3.94
C LEU A 51 -8.58 3.32 -3.52
N PRO A 52 -9.33 3.91 -4.47
CA PRO A 52 -10.48 4.73 -4.14
C PRO A 52 -11.53 3.96 -3.33
N GLY A 53 -11.97 4.55 -2.21
CA GLY A 53 -12.97 3.95 -1.32
C GLY A 53 -12.44 2.83 -0.43
N ALA A 54 -11.13 2.61 -0.39
CA ALA A 54 -10.53 1.69 0.58
C ALA A 54 -10.72 2.18 2.01
N GLN A 55 -11.19 1.29 2.89
CA GLN A 55 -11.07 1.50 4.33
C GLN A 55 -9.65 1.12 4.73
N ILE A 56 -8.90 2.09 5.25
CA ILE A 56 -7.50 1.88 5.64
C ILE A 56 -7.43 1.63 7.14
N VAL A 57 -6.77 0.53 7.48
CA VAL A 57 -6.49 0.13 8.85
C VAL A 57 -4.97 0.01 8.98
N GLU A 58 -4.38 0.86 9.80
CA GLU A 58 -2.95 0.86 10.09
C GLU A 58 -2.69 0.05 11.36
N LEU A 59 -1.71 -0.84 11.29
CA LEU A 59 -1.20 -1.61 12.41
C LEU A 59 0.12 -0.97 12.85
N GLY A 60 0.16 -0.45 14.08
CA GLY A 60 1.33 0.19 14.65
C GLY A 60 1.59 -0.28 16.08
N GLU A 61 2.59 0.33 16.72
CA GLU A 61 2.99 0.02 18.10
C GLU A 61 1.85 0.26 19.11
N ASP A 62 1.01 1.26 18.86
CA ASP A 62 -0.16 1.60 19.68
C ASP A 62 -1.40 0.74 19.38
N GLY A 63 -1.26 -0.29 18.52
CA GLY A 63 -2.33 -1.20 18.12
C GLY A 63 -2.91 -0.89 16.75
N ILE A 64 -4.21 -1.12 16.60
CA ILE A 64 -4.93 -1.05 15.32
C ILE A 64 -5.74 0.25 15.27
N ARG A 65 -5.57 1.05 14.21
CA ARG A 65 -6.36 2.28 14.00
C ARG A 65 -6.87 2.42 12.57
N SER A 66 -8.05 3.02 12.43
CA SER A 66 -8.49 3.53 11.13
C SER A 66 -7.80 4.86 10.86
N THR A 67 -7.37 5.09 9.62
CA THR A 67 -6.65 6.29 9.22
C THR A 67 -6.94 6.64 7.76
N GLU A 68 -6.55 7.84 7.34
CA GLU A 68 -6.60 8.25 5.94
C GLU A 68 -5.27 7.95 5.24
N TRP A 69 -5.31 7.79 3.90
CA TRP A 69 -4.11 7.45 3.13
C TRP A 69 -2.97 8.45 3.32
N ASP A 70 -3.30 9.75 3.34
CA ASP A 70 -2.33 10.82 3.50
C ASP A 70 -1.62 10.83 4.87
N GLU A 71 -2.21 10.17 5.87
CA GLU A 71 -1.72 10.09 7.24
C GLU A 71 -0.93 8.81 7.53
N LEU A 72 -0.86 7.87 6.57
CA LEU A 72 -0.10 6.64 6.70
C LEU A 72 1.40 6.93 6.86
N GLN A 73 2.05 6.24 7.80
CA GLN A 73 3.50 6.39 8.00
C GLN A 73 4.30 6.07 6.74
N VAL A 74 3.91 5.02 6.01
CA VAL A 74 4.60 4.64 4.77
C VAL A 74 4.53 5.74 3.72
N VAL A 75 3.40 6.45 3.63
CA VAL A 75 3.22 7.56 2.69
C VAL A 75 4.10 8.76 3.08
N ASP A 76 4.14 9.12 4.37
CA ASP A 76 5.03 10.16 4.89
C ASP A 76 6.52 9.82 4.65
N HIS A 77 6.94 8.59 4.93
CA HIS A 77 8.30 8.12 4.68
C HIS A 77 8.70 8.27 3.21
N TRP A 78 7.85 7.81 2.28
CA TRP A 78 8.11 7.95 0.84
C TRP A 78 8.18 9.41 0.39
N ARG A 79 7.27 10.26 0.87
CA ARG A 79 7.28 11.70 0.56
C ARG A 79 8.58 12.37 0.98
N ARG A 80 9.02 12.12 2.22
CA ARG A 80 10.25 12.71 2.76
C ARG A 80 11.50 12.17 2.08
N PHE A 81 11.55 10.87 1.81
CA PHE A 81 12.68 10.25 1.10
C PHE A 81 12.83 10.83 -0.31
N LEU A 82 11.74 10.92 -1.07
CA LEU A 82 11.75 11.47 -2.43
C LEU A 82 12.06 12.98 -2.44
N ALA A 83 11.68 13.71 -1.40
CA ALA A 83 11.98 15.14 -1.29
C ALA A 83 13.46 15.43 -0.95
N LYS A 84 14.07 14.63 -0.08
CA LYS A 84 15.46 14.84 0.38
C LYS A 84 16.14 13.52 0.79
N PRO A 85 16.62 12.70 -0.17
CA PRO A 85 17.19 11.38 0.14
C PRO A 85 18.47 11.48 0.99
N ASP A 86 19.30 12.50 0.77
CA ASP A 86 20.56 12.70 1.51
C ASP A 86 20.36 12.80 3.03
N PHE A 87 19.21 13.32 3.48
CA PHE A 87 18.87 13.40 4.90
C PHE A 87 18.73 12.02 5.55
N TYR A 88 18.21 11.05 4.80
CA TYR A 88 18.11 9.66 5.24
C TYR A 88 19.46 8.95 5.09
N LEU A 89 20.08 9.08 3.91
CA LEU A 89 21.29 8.36 3.57
C LEU A 89 22.48 8.72 4.46
N ARG A 90 22.61 9.98 4.91
CA ARG A 90 23.71 10.37 5.80
C ARG A 90 23.78 9.53 7.08
N HIS A 91 22.64 9.17 7.68
CA HIS A 91 22.61 8.39 8.92
C HIS A 91 22.95 6.91 8.72
N VAL A 92 22.84 6.42 7.47
CA VAL A 92 23.15 5.03 7.11
C VAL A 92 24.57 4.90 6.57
N LEU A 93 25.06 5.94 5.88
CA LEU A 93 26.38 5.96 5.23
C LEU A 93 27.50 6.56 6.09
N GLU A 94 27.19 7.38 7.12
CA GLU A 94 28.19 7.91 8.07
C GLU A 94 28.58 6.89 9.17
N SER A 95 28.13 5.64 9.06
CA SER A 95 28.61 4.52 9.92
C SER A 95 29.84 3.87 9.30
N ASP A 96 30.98 4.55 9.39
CA ASP A 96 32.34 3.98 9.27
C ASP A 96 33.01 3.95 10.66
#